data_AF-A0A8D2H5F6-F1
#
_entry.id   AF-A0A8D2H5F6-F1
#
_cell.length_a   1.000
_cell.length_b   1.000
_cell.length_c   1.000
_cell.angle_alpha   90.00
_cell.angle_beta   90.00
_cell.angle_gamma   90.00
#
_symmetry.space_group_name_H-M   'P 1'
#
loop_
_entity.id
_entity.type
_entity.pdbx_description
1 polymer ?
#
loop_
_entity_poly.entity_id
_entity_poly.type
_entity_poly.pdbx_seq_one_letter_code
_entity_poly.pdbx_strand_id
1 'polypeptide(L)' 'MITRYFEASNLVFARVKGYPHWLVRIDELPEGAMKPPANKDPISFFGTHETVFLGPKDLFP' A
#
# COMPACT_ATOMS: atom_id res chain seq x y z
N MET A 1 15.21 14.95 -6.41
CA MET A 1 14.27 14.46 -5.39
C MET A 1 13.60 13.24 -5.98
N ILE A 2 13.95 12.03 -5.52
CA ILE A 2 13.36 10.80 -6.06
C ILE A 2 12.05 10.59 -5.31
N THR A 3 10.94 11.02 -5.90
CA THR A 3 9.62 10.59 -5.47
C THR A 3 9.56 9.09 -5.75
N ARG A 4 9.62 8.26 -4.71
CA ARG A 4 9.48 6.80 -4.82
C ARG A 4 8.02 6.52 -5.18
N TYR A 5 7.74 6.47 -6.48
CA TYR A 5 6.46 5.98 -6.97
C TYR A 5 6.48 4.46 -6.82
N PHE A 6 5.61 3.93 -5.98
CA PHE A 6 5.34 2.51 -6.02
C PHE A 6 4.27 2.28 -7.09
N GLU A 7 4.52 1.38 -8.02
CA GLU A 7 3.57 1.08 -9.10
C GLU A 7 2.45 0.16 -8.60
N ALA A 8 1.26 0.32 -9.15
CA ALA A 8 0.16 -0.60 -8.91
C ALA A 8 0.58 -2.02 -9.32
N SER A 9 0.21 -3.00 -8.51
CA SER A 9 0.63 -4.41 -8.60
C SER A 9 2.04 -4.74 -8.10
N ASN A 10 2.83 -3.77 -7.63
CA ASN A 10 4.10 -4.09 -6.99
C ASN A 10 3.90 -4.82 -5.65
N LEU A 11 4.73 -5.84 -5.44
CA LEU A 11 4.89 -6.49 -4.15
C LEU A 11 5.87 -5.67 -3.31
N VAL A 12 5.42 -5.25 -2.13
CA VAL A 12 6.22 -4.47 -1.18
C VAL A 12 6.01 -5.02 0.22
N PHE A 13 6.87 -4.65 1.16
CA PHE A 13 6.66 -4.93 2.57
C PHE A 13 5.95 -3.76 3.24
N ALA A 14 4.85 -4.04 3.94
CA ALA A 14 4.20 -3.08 4.81
C ALA A 14 4.62 -3.26 6.26
N ARG A 15 4.84 -2.15 6.96
CA ARG A 15 4.96 -2.11 8.41
C ARG A 15 3.61 -1.81 9.03
N VAL A 16 3.08 -2.78 9.77
CA VAL A 16 1.85 -2.64 10.55
C VAL A 16 2.18 -2.78 12.02
N LYS A 17 1.59 -1.93 12.87
CA LYS A 17 1.82 -1.98 14.31
C LYS A 17 1.35 -3.34 14.86
N GLY A 18 2.26 -4.06 15.54
CA GLY A 18 1.96 -5.36 16.14
C GLY A 18 2.23 -6.58 15.24
N TYR A 19 2.67 -6.36 14.00
CA TYR A 19 3.01 -7.43 13.06
C TYR A 19 4.45 -7.28 12.56
N PRO A 20 5.13 -8.39 12.20
CA PRO A 20 6.37 -8.30 11.44
C PRO A 20 6.12 -7.62 10.09
N HIS A 21 7.20 -7.29 9.37
CA HIS A 21 7.07 -6.84 7.99
C HIS A 21 6.27 -7.86 7.18
N TRP A 22 5.16 -7.42 6.62
CA TRP A 22 4.20 -8.29 5.93
C TRP A 22 4.28 -8.03 4.43
N LEU A 23 4.29 -9.09 3.62
CA LEU A 23 4.28 -8.95 2.16
C LEU A 23 2.90 -8.50 1.69
N VAL A 24 2.83 -7.38 1.01
CA VAL A 24 1.58 -6.77 0.55
C VAL A 24 1.66 -6.42 -0.94
N ARG A 25 0.50 -6.24 -1.56
CA ARG A 25 0.38 -5.73 -2.91
C ARG A 25 -0.24 -4.34 -2.88
N ILE A 26 0.30 -3.43 -3.69
CA ILE A 26 -0.31 -2.13 -3.92
C ILE A 26 -1.38 -2.32 -4.99
N ASP A 27 -2.62 -1.99 -4.66
CA ASP A 27 -3.70 -2.04 -5.63
C ASP A 27 -3.84 -0.70 -6.36
N GLU A 28 -4.42 -0.75 -7.55
CA GLU A 28 -4.83 0.45 -8.26
C GLU A 28 -6.17 0.92 -7.70
N LEU A 29 -6.31 2.23 -7.50
CA LEU A 29 -7.60 2.78 -7.14
C LEU A 29 -8.52 2.77 -8.38
N PRO A 30 -9.73 2.19 -8.30
CA PRO A 30 -10.62 2.17 -9.45
C PRO A 30 -10.95 3.60 -9.91
N GLU A 31 -10.99 3.80 -11.23
CA GLU A 31 -11.31 5.07 -11.85
C GLU A 31 -12.74 5.50 -11.46
N GLY A 32 -12.85 6.48 -10.55
CA GLY A 32 -14.13 6.95 -9.99
C GLY A 32 -14.36 6.62 -8.51
N ALA A 33 -13.46 5.86 -7.87
CA ALA A 33 -13.47 5.72 -6.42
C ALA A 33 -13.12 7.04 -5.73
N MET A 34 -13.63 7.25 -4.50
CA MET A 34 -13.29 8.42 -3.71
C MET A 34 -11.77 8.60 -3.66
N LYS A 35 -11.30 9.82 -3.90
CA LYS A 35 -9.88 10.16 -3.86
C LYS A 35 -9.26 9.59 -2.58
N PRO A 36 -8.13 8.88 -2.66
CA PRO A 36 -7.51 8.33 -1.47
C PRO A 36 -7.15 9.48 -0.51
N PRO A 37 -7.06 9.22 0.80
CA PRO A 37 -6.46 10.17 1.72
C PRO A 37 -5.10 10.60 1.17
N ALA A 38 -4.82 11.91 1.15
CA ALA A 38 -3.64 12.46 0.50
C ALA A 38 -2.36 11.69 0.90
N ASN A 39 -1.57 11.28 -0.11
CA ASN A 39 -0.34 10.49 0.03
C ASN A 39 -0.50 9.08 0.65
N LYS A 40 -1.63 8.41 0.42
CA LYS A 40 -1.79 6.99 0.76
C LYS A 40 -2.26 6.18 -0.44
N ASP A 41 -1.70 4.99 -0.57
CA ASP A 41 -2.07 4.01 -1.58
C ASP A 41 -2.90 2.89 -0.95
N PRO A 42 -3.87 2.30 -1.68
CA PRO A 42 -4.59 1.13 -1.22
C PRO A 42 -3.67 -0.10 -1.29
N ILE A 43 -3.59 -0.83 -0.18
CA ILE A 43 -2.70 -1.96 0.03
C ILE A 43 -3.51 -3.17 0.41
N SER A 44 -3.37 -4.26 -0.33
CA SER A 44 -3.96 -5.55 0.01
C SER A 44 -2.96 -6.48 0.70
N PHE A 45 -3.36 -7.03 1.84
CA PHE A 45 -2.59 -8.03 2.57
C PHE A 45 -2.86 -9.43 2.03
N PHE A 46 -1.79 -10.12 1.63
CA PHE A 46 -1.88 -11.52 1.28
C PHE A 46 -2.29 -12.35 2.50
N GLY A 47 -3.25 -13.24 2.30
CA GLY A 47 -3.76 -14.16 3.32
C GLY A 47 -4.96 -13.64 4.11
N THR A 48 -5.10 -12.32 4.31
CA THR A 48 -6.25 -11.75 5.04
C THR A 48 -7.32 -11.14 4.13
N HIS A 49 -7.00 -10.87 2.86
CA HIS A 49 -7.88 -10.14 1.93
C HIS A 49 -8.31 -8.77 2.46
N GLU A 50 -7.58 -8.22 3.44
CA GLU A 50 -7.84 -6.88 3.95
C GLU A 50 -7.16 -5.84 3.07
N THR A 51 -7.89 -4.76 2.76
CA THR A 51 -7.36 -3.59 2.07
C THR A 51 -7.27 -2.41 3.05
N VAL A 52 -6.09 -1.83 3.18
CA VAL A 52 -5.84 -0.64 4.01
C VAL A 52 -5.19 0.47 3.20
N PHE A 53 -5.31 1.70 3.66
CA PHE A 53 -4.58 2.82 3.06
C PHE A 53 -3.30 3.11 3.86
N LEU A 54 -2.14 2.86 3.26
CA LEU A 54 -0.84 3.18 3.85
C LEU A 54 -0.11 4.22 3.01
N GLY A 55 0.68 5.04 3.70
CA GLY A 55 1.56 5.99 3.02
C GLY A 55 2.93 5.37 2.74
N PRO A 56 3.75 6.01 1.89
CA PRO A 56 5.08 5.53 1.53
C PRO A 56 6.06 5.42 2.71
N LYS A 57 5.74 6.02 3.86
CA LYS A 57 6.54 5.91 5.10
C LYS A 57 6.47 4.53 5.77
N ASP A 58 5.41 3.77 5.47
CA ASP A 58 5.14 2.45 6.04
C ASP A 58 5.33 1.33 4.99
N LEU A 59 5.77 1.69 3.78
CA LEU A 59 6.02 0.78 2.66
C LEU A 59 7.53 0.69 2.37
N PHE A 60 8.02 -0.53 2.17
CA PHE A 60 9.43 -0.85 1.96
C PHE A 60 9.57 -1.77 0.74
N PRO A 61 10.53 -1.52 -0.17
CA PRO A 61 10.82 -2.44 -1.28
C PRO A 61 11.52 -3.71 -0.80
#